data_AF-A0A521D8F3-F1
#
_entry.id   AF-A0A521D8F3-F1
#
_cell.length_a   1.000
_cell.length_b   1.000
_cell.length_c   1.000
_cell.angle_alpha   90.00
_cell.angle_beta   90.00
_cell.angle_gamma   90.00
#
_symmetry.space_group_name_H-M   'P 1'
#
loop_
_entity.id
_entity.type
_entity.pdbx_description
1 polymer ?
#
loop_
_entity_poly.entity_id
_entity_poly.type
_entity_poly.pdbx_seq_one_letter_code
_entity_poly.pdbx_strand_id
1 'polypeptide(L)'
;MMKLKTTILFLTTATCCNGIAVGQVYVEQQSRHRFAQTLVGLDLYSSRGGTTSFINASGNIEQLSLEPSFAPRVIIGGTHFWGHADFYIAIPLSNPTMQRSGQEITNSPGVETGMKIYPWRIEEKKIRPYVGTSLFPYFYSQDNSRRGDTFGPDKSYVRLPVLAGLTYNRGSHLLELGLTYKYNNEISYHISASEKTTIETPPLSFSFSYRYIFDTTLSAEKDWQSGETQALTKRLGNGGH
;
A
#
# COMPACT_ATOMS: atom_id res chain seq x y z
N MET A 1 -21.02 -50.35 -8.67
CA MET A 1 -19.60 -50.58 -8.33
C MET A 1 -19.02 -49.34 -7.65
N MET A 2 -18.01 -49.58 -6.86
CA MET A 2 -17.48 -48.83 -5.72
C MET A 2 -16.87 -47.46 -6.04
N LYS A 3 -16.94 -46.54 -5.06
CA LYS A 3 -16.39 -45.18 -5.03
C LYS A 3 -14.87 -45.15 -5.19
N LEU A 4 -14.32 -44.05 -5.71
CA LEU A 4 -13.12 -43.44 -5.12
C LEU A 4 -13.09 -41.92 -5.33
N LYS A 5 -13.32 -41.19 -4.25
CA LYS A 5 -13.00 -39.77 -4.10
C LYS A 5 -11.56 -39.69 -3.63
N THR A 6 -10.72 -38.89 -4.28
CA THR A 6 -9.39 -38.55 -3.76
C THR A 6 -9.23 -37.03 -3.80
N THR A 7 -9.65 -36.38 -2.71
CA THR A 7 -9.31 -34.99 -2.40
C THR A 7 -8.06 -35.04 -1.55
N ILE A 8 -6.92 -34.57 -2.07
CA ILE A 8 -5.70 -34.41 -1.29
C ILE A 8 -5.74 -32.98 -0.69
N LEU A 9 -6.07 -32.93 0.59
CA LEU A 9 -5.96 -31.73 1.41
C LEU A 9 -4.56 -31.73 2.04
N PHE A 10 -3.65 -30.89 1.55
CA PHE A 10 -2.40 -30.61 2.24
C PHE A 10 -2.67 -29.61 3.36
N LEU A 11 -2.77 -30.12 4.58
CA LEU A 11 -2.81 -29.32 5.81
C LEU A 11 -1.37 -29.12 6.28
N THR A 12 -0.72 -28.04 5.87
CA THR A 12 0.55 -27.59 6.45
C THR A 12 0.27 -26.85 7.75
N THR A 13 0.47 -27.54 8.87
CA THR A 13 0.50 -26.97 10.21
C THR A 13 1.73 -26.07 10.35
N ALA A 14 1.51 -24.76 10.29
CA ALA A 14 2.50 -23.76 10.68
C ALA A 14 2.64 -23.78 12.22
N THR A 15 3.66 -24.47 12.71
CA THR A 15 4.08 -24.43 14.11
C THR A 15 4.56 -23.01 14.42
N CYS A 16 3.69 -22.16 14.96
CA CYS A 16 4.06 -20.84 15.45
C CYS A 16 5.00 -21.02 16.67
N CYS A 17 6.24 -20.58 16.52
CA CYS A 17 7.17 -20.38 17.62
C CYS A 17 6.51 -19.53 18.72
N ASN A 18 6.44 -20.06 19.94
CA ASN A 18 6.12 -19.30 21.15
C ASN A 18 7.32 -18.42 21.53
N GLY A 19 7.63 -17.42 20.70
CA GLY A 19 8.39 -16.27 21.16
C GLY A 19 7.47 -15.42 22.03
N ILE A 20 7.97 -14.96 23.18
CA ILE A 20 7.31 -13.94 23.98
C ILE A 20 7.28 -12.68 23.13
N ALA A 21 6.19 -12.51 22.37
CA ALA A 21 5.99 -11.37 21.51
C ALA A 21 5.62 -10.18 22.38
N VAL A 22 6.61 -9.35 22.71
CA VAL A 22 6.40 -8.02 23.30
C VAL A 22 5.91 -7.11 22.18
N GLY A 23 4.63 -7.27 21.82
CA GLY A 23 4.10 -6.81 20.54
C GLY A 23 3.80 -5.33 20.46
N GLN A 24 3.27 -4.72 21.52
CA GLN A 24 2.78 -3.34 21.48
C GLN A 24 3.02 -2.60 22.78
N VAL A 25 4.16 -1.92 22.84
CA VAL A 25 4.65 -1.33 24.08
C VAL A 25 3.81 -0.13 24.53
N TYR A 26 3.12 0.56 23.62
CA TYR A 26 2.23 1.67 23.97
C TYR A 26 0.91 1.28 24.65
N VAL A 27 0.51 0.00 24.60
CA VAL A 27 -0.72 -0.46 25.26
C VAL A 27 -0.52 -0.56 26.78
N GLU A 28 0.70 -0.88 27.20
CA GLU A 28 1.07 -1.00 28.61
C GLU A 28 1.21 0.37 29.29
N GLN A 29 1.69 1.39 28.56
CA GLN A 29 1.87 2.75 29.06
C GLN A 29 1.89 3.77 27.92
N GLN A 30 1.23 4.92 28.12
CA GLN A 30 1.35 6.06 27.22
C GLN A 30 2.53 6.93 27.65
N SER A 31 3.70 6.71 27.03
CA SER A 31 4.89 7.55 27.20
C SER A 31 5.28 8.20 25.86
N ARG A 32 6.12 9.24 25.92
CA ARG A 32 6.65 9.89 24.70
C ARG A 32 7.47 8.94 23.82
N HIS A 33 8.11 7.94 24.42
CA HIS A 33 8.92 6.94 23.71
C HIS A 33 8.06 5.85 23.05
N ARG A 34 6.78 5.80 23.40
CA ARG A 34 5.78 4.86 22.87
C ARG A 34 4.76 5.56 21.97
N PHE A 35 5.01 6.82 21.60
CA PHE A 35 4.11 7.62 20.78
C PHE A 35 4.02 7.10 19.34
N ALA A 36 5.13 6.60 18.81
CA ALA A 36 5.23 6.09 17.45
C ALA A 36 6.01 4.78 17.39
N GLN A 37 5.68 3.92 16.43
CA GLN A 37 6.41 2.69 16.16
C GLN A 37 6.65 2.53 14.67
N THR A 38 7.86 2.14 14.28
CA THR A 38 8.18 1.92 12.87
C THR A 38 7.60 0.58 12.40
N LEU A 39 7.14 0.56 11.16
CA LEU A 39 6.55 -0.60 10.50
C LEU A 39 7.24 -0.82 9.16
N VAL A 40 7.68 -2.04 8.88
CA VAL A 40 8.23 -2.43 7.57
C VAL A 40 7.55 -3.70 7.09
N GLY A 41 7.24 -3.78 5.80
CA GLY A 41 6.47 -4.91 5.29
C GLY A 41 6.33 -5.00 3.79
N LEU A 42 5.47 -5.92 3.38
CA LEU A 42 5.10 -6.20 2.00
C LEU A 42 3.59 -5.98 1.83
N ASP A 43 3.22 -5.60 0.62
CA ASP A 43 1.84 -5.40 0.23
C ASP A 43 1.57 -5.91 -1.18
N LEU A 44 0.47 -6.62 -1.35
CA LEU A 44 -0.02 -7.03 -2.65
C LEU A 44 -1.17 -6.12 -3.05
N TYR A 45 -0.90 -5.22 -4.00
CA TYR A 45 -1.90 -4.30 -4.53
C TYR A 45 -2.52 -4.86 -5.82
N SER A 46 -3.84 -4.82 -5.92
CA SER A 46 -4.58 -5.22 -7.11
C SER A 46 -5.53 -4.11 -7.54
N SER A 47 -5.53 -3.76 -8.83
CA SER A 47 -6.44 -2.77 -9.38
C SER A 47 -7.50 -3.43 -10.29
N ARG A 48 -8.71 -2.87 -10.36
CA ARG A 48 -9.81 -3.43 -11.17
C ARG A 48 -10.70 -2.35 -11.78
N GLY A 49 -11.14 -2.61 -13.02
CA GLY A 49 -12.04 -1.75 -13.78
C GLY A 49 -11.28 -0.71 -14.62
N GLY A 50 -12.03 0.24 -15.17
CA GLY A 50 -11.49 1.23 -16.09
C GLY A 50 -11.56 0.80 -17.55
N THR A 51 -11.48 1.77 -18.44
CA THR A 51 -11.59 1.61 -19.88
C THR A 51 -10.65 2.57 -20.59
N THR A 52 -10.14 2.15 -21.74
CA THR A 52 -9.39 3.01 -22.66
C THR A 52 -10.02 2.97 -24.04
N SER A 53 -9.56 3.83 -24.96
CA SER A 53 -9.93 3.78 -26.36
C SER A 53 -8.68 3.78 -27.26
N PHE A 54 -8.85 3.29 -28.48
CA PHE A 54 -7.81 3.29 -29.50
C PHE A 54 -8.43 3.38 -30.90
N ILE A 55 -7.64 3.79 -31.88
CA ILE A 55 -8.08 3.77 -33.29
C ILE A 55 -7.71 2.41 -33.88
N ASN A 56 -8.70 1.69 -34.42
CA ASN A 56 -8.47 0.40 -35.05
C ASN A 56 -7.95 0.53 -36.50
N ALA A 57 -7.69 -0.61 -37.16
CA ALA A 57 -7.15 -0.63 -38.52
C ALA A 57 -8.07 0.02 -39.57
N SER A 58 -9.38 0.09 -39.28
CA SER A 58 -10.38 0.74 -40.15
C SER A 58 -10.51 2.24 -39.90
N GLY A 59 -9.74 2.82 -38.96
CA GLY A 59 -9.81 4.24 -38.60
C GLY A 59 -10.91 4.59 -37.59
N ASN A 60 -11.64 3.61 -37.06
CA ASN A 60 -12.71 3.84 -36.08
C ASN A 60 -12.16 3.81 -34.65
N ILE A 61 -12.75 4.59 -33.74
CA ILE A 61 -12.46 4.52 -32.31
C ILE A 61 -13.14 3.29 -31.72
N GLU A 62 -12.36 2.46 -31.02
CA GLU A 62 -12.81 1.27 -30.33
C GLU A 62 -12.43 1.37 -28.85
N GLN A 63 -13.29 0.87 -27.96
CA GLN A 63 -13.07 0.88 -26.53
C GLN A 63 -12.55 -0.48 -26.05
N LEU A 64 -11.67 -0.45 -25.05
CA LEU A 64 -11.07 -1.63 -24.44
C LEU A 64 -11.16 -1.52 -22.92
N SER A 65 -11.73 -2.53 -22.26
CA SER A 65 -11.69 -2.63 -20.80
C SER A 65 -10.29 -2.94 -20.32
N LEU A 66 -9.85 -2.26 -19.26
CA LEU A 66 -8.59 -2.57 -18.59
C LEU A 66 -8.72 -3.86 -17.79
N GLU A 67 -7.70 -4.71 -17.88
CA GLU A 67 -7.63 -5.95 -17.12
C GLU A 67 -7.17 -5.68 -15.67
N PRO A 68 -7.56 -6.53 -14.71
CA PRO A 68 -7.04 -6.44 -13.37
C PRO A 68 -5.51 -6.57 -13.36
N SER A 69 -4.84 -5.67 -12.66
CA SER A 69 -3.38 -5.70 -12.52
C SER A 69 -2.98 -6.00 -11.08
N PHE A 70 -1.78 -6.54 -10.91
CA PHE A 70 -1.19 -6.86 -9.61
C PHE A 70 0.20 -6.23 -9.52
N ALA A 71 0.47 -5.56 -8.40
CA ALA A 71 1.75 -4.93 -8.12
C ALA A 71 2.16 -5.26 -6.67
N PRO A 72 3.18 -6.11 -6.45
CA PRO A 72 3.82 -6.21 -5.14
C PRO A 72 4.48 -4.89 -4.78
N ARG A 73 4.43 -4.53 -3.50
CA ARG A 73 4.99 -3.28 -2.96
C ARG A 73 5.74 -3.56 -1.65
N VAL A 74 6.77 -2.76 -1.40
CA VAL A 74 7.35 -2.63 -0.06
C VAL A 74 6.66 -1.47 0.65
N ILE A 75 6.27 -1.68 1.90
CA ILE A 75 5.69 -0.63 2.75
C ILE A 75 6.63 -0.32 3.90
N ILE A 76 6.92 0.96 4.07
CA ILE A 76 7.61 1.49 5.24
C ILE A 76 6.68 2.55 5.84
N GLY A 77 6.45 2.50 7.14
CA GLY A 77 5.63 3.52 7.78
C GLY A 77 5.80 3.51 9.28
N GLY A 78 4.82 4.07 9.97
CA GLY A 78 4.78 3.99 11.41
C GLY A 78 3.44 4.36 12.00
N THR A 79 3.06 3.61 13.04
CA THR A 79 1.94 4.01 13.88
C THR A 79 2.32 5.25 14.66
N HIS A 80 1.36 6.14 14.89
CA HIS A 80 1.49 7.37 15.65
C HIS A 80 0.29 7.51 16.59
N PHE A 81 0.38 8.43 17.55
CA PHE A 81 -0.69 8.72 18.50
C PHE A 81 -1.17 7.44 19.21
N TRP A 82 -0.23 6.61 19.67
CA TRP A 82 -0.50 5.36 20.38
C TRP A 82 -1.41 4.39 19.58
N GLY A 83 -1.18 4.30 18.27
CA GLY A 83 -1.89 3.39 17.37
C GLY A 83 -3.19 3.95 16.79
N HIS A 84 -3.42 5.26 16.86
CA HIS A 84 -4.59 5.92 16.27
C HIS A 84 -4.36 6.46 14.85
N ALA A 85 -3.11 6.61 14.43
CA ALA A 85 -2.79 6.94 13.05
C ALA A 85 -1.64 6.06 12.54
N ASP A 86 -1.55 5.92 11.22
CA ASP A 86 -0.43 5.30 10.54
C ASP A 86 -0.09 6.10 9.30
N PHE A 87 1.18 6.49 9.18
CA PHE A 87 1.72 7.15 8.00
C PHE A 87 2.66 6.19 7.30
N TYR A 88 2.55 6.07 5.99
CA TYR A 88 3.35 5.11 5.24
C TYR A 88 3.76 5.63 3.87
N ILE A 89 4.82 5.02 3.34
CA ILE A 89 5.18 5.02 1.94
C ILE A 89 5.03 3.60 1.39
N ALA A 90 4.46 3.46 0.21
CA ALA A 90 4.36 2.19 -0.52
C ALA A 90 5.11 2.30 -1.85
N ILE A 91 6.16 1.50 -2.00
CA ILE A 91 7.05 1.52 -3.16
C ILE A 91 6.71 0.31 -4.03
N PRO A 92 6.20 0.51 -5.26
CA PRO A 92 5.91 -0.59 -6.17
C PRO A 92 7.21 -1.29 -6.60
N LEU A 93 7.17 -2.62 -6.66
CA LEU A 93 8.28 -3.47 -7.12
C LEU A 93 8.12 -3.91 -8.57
N SER A 94 6.96 -3.65 -9.18
CA SER A 94 6.71 -3.92 -10.59
C SER A 94 5.77 -2.89 -11.21
N ASN A 95 5.87 -2.76 -12.53
CA ASN A 95 5.00 -1.93 -13.36
C ASN A 95 4.23 -2.87 -14.30
N PRO A 96 3.00 -3.27 -13.98
CA PRO A 96 2.24 -4.18 -14.82
C PRO A 96 1.87 -3.51 -16.15
N THR A 97 2.07 -4.26 -17.23
CA THR A 97 1.67 -3.89 -18.59
C THR A 97 0.68 -4.91 -19.12
N MET A 98 -0.35 -4.43 -19.81
CA MET A 98 -1.37 -5.24 -20.47
C MET A 98 -1.15 -5.21 -21.98
N GLN A 99 -1.22 -6.37 -22.63
CA GLN A 99 -1.15 -6.47 -24.10
C GLN A 99 -2.42 -7.11 -24.65
N ARG A 100 -3.23 -6.34 -25.37
CA ARG A 100 -4.50 -6.82 -25.93
C ARG A 100 -4.93 -6.02 -27.15
N SER A 101 -5.49 -6.69 -28.15
CA SER A 101 -5.97 -6.04 -29.38
C SER A 101 -4.91 -5.16 -30.06
N GLY A 102 -3.64 -5.57 -30.01
CA GLY A 102 -2.51 -4.80 -30.54
C GLY A 102 -2.22 -3.50 -29.76
N GLN A 103 -2.78 -3.35 -28.56
CA GLN A 103 -2.46 -2.27 -27.63
C GLN A 103 -1.52 -2.81 -26.55
N GLU A 104 -0.48 -2.06 -26.26
CA GLU A 104 0.35 -2.25 -25.06
C GLU A 104 0.07 -1.10 -24.10
N ILE A 105 -0.44 -1.40 -22.92
CA ILE A 105 -0.94 -0.41 -21.96
C ILE A 105 -0.19 -0.58 -20.65
N THR A 106 0.59 0.41 -20.26
CA THR A 106 1.17 0.47 -18.91
C THR A 106 0.27 1.33 -18.04
N ASN A 107 -0.16 0.75 -16.91
CA ASN A 107 -1.06 1.39 -15.97
C ASN A 107 -0.62 1.07 -14.55
N SER A 108 0.38 1.81 -14.07
CA SER A 108 1.12 1.47 -12.86
C SER A 108 1.02 2.53 -11.77
N PRO A 109 0.92 2.10 -10.49
CA PRO A 109 1.09 3.00 -9.37
C PRO A 109 2.54 3.47 -9.26
N GLY A 110 2.74 4.71 -8.80
CA GLY A 110 4.03 5.21 -8.36
C GLY A 110 4.27 5.00 -6.86
N VAL A 111 5.24 5.72 -6.31
CA VAL A 111 5.49 5.72 -4.85
C VAL A 111 4.35 6.47 -4.16
N GLU A 112 3.52 5.73 -3.44
CA GLU A 112 2.38 6.27 -2.69
C GLU A 112 2.84 6.74 -1.31
N THR A 113 2.35 7.90 -0.85
CA THR A 113 2.50 8.34 0.54
C THR A 113 1.12 8.47 1.17
N GLY A 114 0.81 7.64 2.17
CA GLY A 114 -0.53 7.53 2.74
C GLY A 114 -0.62 7.84 4.23
N MET A 115 -1.84 8.16 4.64
CA MET A 115 -2.24 8.36 6.02
C MET A 115 -3.52 7.57 6.29
N LYS A 116 -3.53 6.83 7.40
CA LYS A 116 -4.68 6.10 7.93
C LYS A 116 -4.99 6.62 9.32
N ILE A 117 -6.28 6.70 9.63
CA ILE A 117 -6.81 7.07 10.93
C ILE A 117 -7.67 5.92 11.43
N TYR A 118 -7.44 5.55 12.68
CA TYR A 118 -8.09 4.44 13.35
C TYR A 118 -9.03 4.99 14.44
N PRO A 119 -10.36 4.84 14.27
CA PRO A 119 -11.33 5.21 15.30
C PRO A 119 -11.07 4.53 16.63
N TRP A 120 -10.58 3.28 16.57
CA TRP A 120 -10.11 2.53 17.73
C TRP A 120 -8.63 2.22 17.54
N ARG A 121 -7.81 2.54 18.54
CA ARG A 121 -6.37 2.24 18.48
C ARG A 121 -6.11 0.78 18.13
N ILE A 122 -5.01 0.57 17.41
CA ILE A 122 -4.52 -0.78 17.12
C ILE A 122 -4.22 -1.50 18.44
N GLU A 123 -4.70 -2.73 18.58
CA GLU A 123 -4.54 -3.53 19.80
C GLU A 123 -4.27 -5.00 19.47
N GLU A 124 -3.49 -5.65 20.34
CA GLU A 124 -3.17 -7.07 20.26
C GLU A 124 -4.41 -7.97 20.15
N LYS A 125 -4.38 -8.87 19.16
CA LYS A 125 -5.43 -9.86 18.83
C LYS A 125 -6.79 -9.24 18.49
N LYS A 126 -6.82 -7.98 18.07
CA LYS A 126 -8.06 -7.30 17.68
C LYS A 126 -8.01 -6.83 16.24
N ILE A 127 -9.19 -6.85 15.62
CA ILE A 127 -9.42 -6.25 14.30
C ILE A 127 -9.81 -4.78 14.51
N ARG A 128 -9.22 -3.90 13.71
CA ARG A 128 -9.35 -2.46 13.83
C ARG A 128 -9.59 -1.84 12.46
N PRO A 129 -10.74 -1.18 12.24
CA PRO A 129 -10.98 -0.50 11.00
C PRO A 129 -10.15 0.78 10.92
N TYR A 130 -9.85 1.18 9.69
CA TYR A 130 -9.30 2.49 9.41
C TYR A 130 -10.00 3.12 8.22
N VAL A 131 -9.88 4.44 8.16
CA VAL A 131 -10.14 5.25 6.96
C VAL A 131 -8.94 6.12 6.68
N GLY A 132 -8.72 6.51 5.45
CA GLY A 132 -7.52 7.26 5.09
C GLY A 132 -7.56 7.89 3.72
N THR A 133 -6.43 8.48 3.36
CA THR A 133 -6.16 9.01 2.03
C THR A 133 -4.66 8.90 1.74
N SER A 134 -4.27 9.09 0.49
CA SER A 134 -2.86 9.08 0.12
C SER A 134 -2.58 10.02 -1.04
N LEU A 135 -1.36 10.53 -1.11
CA LEU A 135 -0.81 11.05 -2.34
C LEU A 135 -0.48 9.84 -3.21
N PHE A 136 -1.25 9.65 -4.27
CA PHE A 136 -1.20 8.47 -5.13
C PHE A 136 -0.77 8.86 -6.55
N PRO A 137 0.54 8.87 -6.85
CA PRO A 137 1.03 9.03 -8.20
C PRO A 137 0.63 7.84 -9.07
N TYR A 138 0.25 8.11 -10.30
CA TYR A 138 -0.14 7.09 -11.27
C TYR A 138 0.46 7.41 -12.63
N PHE A 139 0.89 6.37 -13.34
CA PHE A 139 1.47 6.46 -14.66
C PHE A 139 0.60 5.68 -15.63
N TYR A 140 0.28 6.32 -16.74
CA TYR A 140 -0.49 5.75 -17.83
C TYR A 140 0.21 6.02 -19.15
N SER A 141 0.42 4.96 -19.93
CA SER A 141 0.84 5.04 -21.33
C SER A 141 0.14 3.95 -22.13
N GLN A 142 -0.02 4.20 -23.42
CA GLN A 142 -0.63 3.27 -24.35
C GLN A 142 -0.02 3.39 -25.73
N ASP A 143 0.37 2.25 -26.27
CA ASP A 143 0.98 2.11 -27.58
C ASP A 143 0.06 1.31 -28.51
N ASN A 144 -0.08 1.76 -29.77
CA ASN A 144 -0.96 1.14 -30.75
C ASN A 144 -0.17 0.54 -31.92
N SER A 145 0.22 -0.72 -31.76
CA SER A 145 0.98 -1.47 -32.78
C SER A 145 0.25 -1.60 -34.13
N ARG A 146 -1.07 -1.35 -34.20
CA ARG A 146 -1.87 -1.51 -35.43
C ARG A 146 -1.76 -0.33 -36.40
N ARG A 147 -1.23 0.83 -35.98
CA ARG A 147 -1.19 2.04 -36.83
C ARG A 147 0.21 2.60 -37.12
N GLY A 148 1.29 1.94 -36.70
CA GLY A 148 2.65 2.48 -36.89
C GLY A 148 2.97 3.72 -36.03
N ASP A 149 1.94 4.33 -35.42
CA ASP A 149 2.05 5.25 -34.29
C ASP A 149 2.41 4.42 -33.04
N THR A 150 3.70 4.14 -32.88
CA THR A 150 4.16 3.17 -31.88
C THR A 150 4.11 3.67 -30.45
N PHE A 151 4.01 4.98 -30.20
CA PHE A 151 4.08 5.54 -28.85
C PHE A 151 3.01 6.59 -28.57
N GLY A 152 2.11 6.31 -27.62
CA GLY A 152 1.23 7.32 -27.04
C GLY A 152 1.96 8.20 -26.02
N PRO A 153 1.41 9.38 -25.65
CA PRO A 153 2.07 10.25 -24.69
C PRO A 153 2.00 9.68 -23.26
N ASP A 154 3.13 9.67 -22.56
CA ASP A 154 3.13 9.35 -21.13
C ASP A 154 2.31 10.38 -20.33
N LYS A 155 1.41 9.89 -19.48
CA LYS A 155 0.66 10.69 -18.52
C LYS A 155 1.02 10.28 -17.11
N SER A 156 1.49 11.25 -16.33
CA SER A 156 1.66 11.14 -14.89
C SER A 156 0.74 12.13 -14.18
N TYR A 157 0.11 11.69 -13.11
CA TYR A 157 -0.75 12.52 -12.28
C TYR A 157 -0.81 11.98 -10.85
N VAL A 158 -1.14 12.86 -9.90
CA VAL A 158 -1.33 12.50 -8.49
C VAL A 158 -2.80 12.65 -8.14
N ARG A 159 -3.36 11.64 -7.47
CA ARG A 159 -4.72 11.67 -6.92
C ARG A 159 -4.71 11.53 -5.41
N LEU A 160 -5.83 11.92 -4.79
CA LEU A 160 -6.12 11.74 -3.37
C LEU A 160 -7.30 10.75 -3.22
N PRO A 161 -7.08 9.44 -3.36
CA PRO A 161 -8.16 8.46 -3.18
C PRO A 161 -8.61 8.40 -1.73
N VAL A 162 -9.77 7.78 -1.52
CA VAL A 162 -10.24 7.38 -0.19
C VAL A 162 -9.81 5.95 0.08
N LEU A 163 -9.25 5.73 1.26
CA LEU A 163 -8.81 4.43 1.75
C LEU A 163 -9.76 3.96 2.86
N ALA A 164 -10.03 2.67 2.90
CA ALA A 164 -10.71 2.03 4.02
C ALA A 164 -10.21 0.60 4.17
N GLY A 165 -10.19 0.07 5.39
CA GLY A 165 -9.73 -1.29 5.59
C GLY A 165 -9.78 -1.75 7.02
N LEU A 166 -9.19 -2.92 7.24
CA LEU A 166 -9.12 -3.61 8.52
C LEU A 166 -7.67 -4.01 8.79
N THR A 167 -7.19 -3.75 9.99
CA THR A 167 -5.90 -4.22 10.50
C THR A 167 -6.12 -5.21 11.63
N TYR A 168 -5.46 -6.36 11.58
CA TYR A 168 -5.36 -7.31 12.68
C TYR A 168 -3.93 -7.32 13.20
N ASN A 169 -3.76 -7.14 14.51
CA ASN A 169 -2.44 -7.20 15.13
C ASN A 169 -2.26 -8.48 15.96
N ARG A 170 -1.08 -9.09 15.87
CA ARG A 170 -0.64 -10.19 16.75
C ARG A 170 0.87 -10.11 16.98
N GLY A 171 1.28 -9.87 18.23
CA GLY A 171 2.66 -9.61 18.59
C GLY A 171 3.19 -8.38 17.85
N SER A 172 4.35 -8.55 17.21
CA SER A 172 4.97 -7.54 16.38
C SER A 172 4.50 -7.59 14.92
N HIS A 173 3.37 -8.24 14.63
CA HIS A 173 2.91 -8.52 13.27
C HIS A 173 1.53 -7.93 13.01
N LEU A 174 1.42 -7.11 11.97
CA LEU A 174 0.18 -6.55 11.46
C LEU A 174 -0.17 -7.21 10.14
N LEU A 175 -1.41 -7.68 10.03
CA LEU A 175 -2.04 -8.07 8.79
C LEU A 175 -3.11 -7.05 8.43
N GLU A 176 -3.18 -6.67 7.16
CA GLU A 176 -4.10 -5.65 6.69
C GLU A 176 -4.84 -6.07 5.43
N LEU A 177 -6.13 -5.78 5.39
CA LEU A 177 -6.95 -5.82 4.20
C LEU A 177 -7.44 -4.41 3.92
N GLY A 178 -7.19 -3.90 2.72
CA GLY A 178 -7.53 -2.53 2.33
C GLY A 178 -8.29 -2.44 1.02
N LEU A 179 -9.03 -1.36 0.90
CA LEU A 179 -9.78 -0.93 -0.26
C LEU A 179 -9.43 0.53 -0.55
N THR A 180 -9.13 0.81 -1.81
CA THR A 180 -8.83 2.16 -2.31
C THR A 180 -9.85 2.51 -3.37
N TYR A 181 -10.54 3.63 -3.17
CA TYR A 181 -11.51 4.17 -4.13
C TYR A 181 -11.01 5.50 -4.70
N LYS A 182 -10.79 5.51 -6.02
CA LYS A 182 -10.39 6.67 -6.83
C LYS A 182 -11.64 7.25 -7.49
N TYR A 183 -12.28 8.20 -6.81
CA TYR A 183 -13.51 8.87 -7.29
C TYR A 183 -13.29 9.76 -8.52
N ASN A 184 -12.05 10.14 -8.81
CA ASN A 184 -11.68 10.92 -9.99
C ASN A 184 -10.66 10.13 -10.81
N ASN A 185 -11.16 9.18 -11.60
CA ASN A 185 -10.37 8.22 -12.37
C ASN A 185 -10.37 8.50 -13.89
N GLU A 186 -11.06 9.53 -14.34
CA GLU A 186 -11.09 9.99 -15.73
C GLU A 186 -9.88 10.87 -16.05
N ILE A 187 -9.26 10.63 -17.20
CA ILE A 187 -8.19 11.45 -17.76
C ILE A 187 -8.39 11.65 -19.26
N SER A 188 -8.03 12.83 -19.74
CA SER A 188 -8.10 13.15 -21.16
C SER A 188 -6.77 12.77 -21.83
N TYR A 189 -6.82 11.88 -22.81
CA TYR A 189 -5.66 11.21 -23.41
C TYR A 189 -5.68 11.32 -24.93
N HIS A 190 -4.52 11.53 -25.54
CA HIS A 190 -4.38 11.55 -27.00
C HIS A 190 -4.13 10.15 -27.52
N ILE A 191 -5.04 9.63 -28.32
CA ILE A 191 -4.92 8.30 -28.96
C ILE A 191 -4.32 8.37 -30.36
N SER A 192 -4.15 9.59 -30.88
CA SER A 192 -3.33 9.94 -32.04
C SER A 192 -2.92 11.41 -31.97
N ALA A 193 -2.16 11.91 -32.95
CA ALA A 193 -1.74 13.31 -33.01
C ALA A 193 -2.92 14.31 -33.03
N SER A 194 -4.07 13.93 -33.60
CA SER A 194 -5.26 14.78 -33.73
C SER A 194 -6.44 14.37 -32.87
N GLU A 195 -6.51 13.11 -32.43
CA GLU A 195 -7.66 12.57 -31.70
C GLU A 195 -7.40 12.48 -30.20
N LYS A 196 -8.36 12.98 -29.43
CA LYS A 196 -8.35 12.95 -27.97
C LYS A 196 -9.61 12.26 -27.46
N THR A 197 -9.44 11.39 -26.48
CA THR A 197 -10.54 10.70 -25.81
C THR A 197 -10.43 10.86 -24.29
N THR A 198 -11.50 10.52 -23.58
CA THR A 198 -11.45 10.33 -22.14
C THR A 198 -11.27 8.85 -21.87
N ILE A 199 -10.29 8.52 -21.03
CA ILE A 199 -10.06 7.16 -20.55
C ILE A 199 -10.31 7.12 -19.04
N GLU A 200 -10.77 5.97 -18.58
CA GLU A 200 -11.04 5.70 -17.17
C GLU A 200 -9.97 4.76 -16.63
N THR A 201 -9.18 5.23 -15.69
CA THR A 201 -8.25 4.36 -14.96
C THR A 201 -9.01 3.52 -13.92
N PRO A 202 -8.43 2.40 -13.42
CA PRO A 202 -9.14 1.52 -12.51
C PRO A 202 -9.62 2.27 -11.27
N PRO A 203 -10.94 2.39 -11.02
CA PRO A 203 -11.46 3.20 -9.91
C PRO A 203 -11.29 2.50 -8.55
N LEU A 204 -11.22 1.18 -8.54
CA LEU A 204 -11.18 0.37 -7.33
C LEU A 204 -9.87 -0.41 -7.24
N SER A 205 -9.33 -0.50 -6.04
CA SER A 205 -8.15 -1.32 -5.78
C SER A 205 -8.22 -1.98 -4.42
N PHE A 206 -7.64 -3.17 -4.31
CA PHE A 206 -7.58 -3.99 -3.12
C PHE A 206 -6.13 -4.14 -2.69
N SER A 207 -5.88 -4.17 -1.39
CA SER A 207 -4.55 -4.39 -0.83
C SER A 207 -4.58 -5.47 0.24
N PHE A 208 -3.56 -6.32 0.25
CA PHE A 208 -3.30 -7.25 1.33
C PHE A 208 -1.86 -7.06 1.81
N SER A 209 -1.71 -6.58 3.04
CA SER A 209 -0.41 -6.19 3.57
C SER A 209 -0.03 -7.01 4.80
N TYR A 210 1.27 -7.29 4.91
CA TYR A 210 1.90 -7.81 6.11
C TYR A 210 3.00 -6.85 6.55
N ARG A 211 2.98 -6.40 7.80
CA ARG A 211 3.95 -5.44 8.35
C ARG A 211 4.46 -5.89 9.70
N TYR A 212 5.76 -5.72 9.92
CA TYR A 212 6.43 -6.01 11.17
C TYR A 212 6.71 -4.71 11.94
N ILE A 213 6.41 -4.70 13.23
CA ILE A 213 6.76 -3.63 14.16
C ILE A 213 8.26 -3.70 14.45
N PHE A 214 8.97 -2.69 13.98
CA PHE A 214 10.38 -2.48 14.24
C PHE A 214 10.53 -1.30 15.22
N ASP A 215 10.98 -1.56 16.44
CA ASP A 215 11.07 -0.53 17.49
C ASP A 215 12.50 -0.44 18.02
N THR A 216 13.22 0.61 17.60
CA THR A 216 14.57 0.93 18.07
C THR A 216 14.58 1.94 19.22
N THR A 217 13.42 2.45 19.63
CA THR A 217 13.31 3.56 20.59
C THR A 217 13.13 3.11 22.04
N LEU A 218 12.69 1.86 22.23
CA LEU A 218 12.51 1.23 23.53
C LEU A 218 13.79 1.09 24.36
N SER A 219 14.94 0.94 23.71
CA SER A 219 16.23 0.89 24.41
C SER A 219 16.50 2.19 25.16
N ALA A 220 16.18 3.34 24.56
CA ALA A 220 16.36 4.65 25.17
C ALA A 220 15.37 4.94 26.34
N GLU A 221 14.24 4.23 26.42
CA GLU A 221 13.31 4.37 27.55
C GLU A 221 13.93 3.85 28.85
N LYS A 222 14.74 2.78 28.79
CA LYS A 222 15.45 2.23 29.96
C LYS A 222 16.45 3.23 30.54
N ASP A 223 17.23 3.87 29.67
CA ASP A 223 18.27 4.85 30.04
C ASP A 223 17.67 6.19 30.51
N TRP A 224 16.42 6.47 30.12
CA TRP A 224 15.66 7.61 30.63
C TRP A 224 15.03 7.31 31.99
N GLN A 225 14.41 6.14 32.17
CA GLN A 225 13.82 5.72 33.44
C GLN A 225 14.87 5.51 34.54
N SER A 226 16.10 5.12 34.18
CA SER A 226 17.23 4.98 35.11
C SER A 226 17.80 6.34 35.58
N GLY A 227 17.40 7.45 34.97
CA GLY A 227 17.92 8.79 35.27
C GLY A 227 19.32 9.09 34.68
N GLU A 228 19.94 8.12 33.99
CA GLU A 228 21.28 8.28 33.40
C GLU A 228 21.33 9.36 32.32
N THR A 229 20.27 9.47 31.51
CA THR A 229 20.18 10.50 30.47
C THR A 229 20.13 11.91 31.07
N GLN A 230 19.42 12.10 32.20
CA GLN A 230 19.39 13.38 32.93
C GLN A 230 20.75 13.69 33.57
N ALA A 231 21.42 12.68 34.13
CA ALA A 231 22.76 12.84 34.69
C ALA A 231 23.80 13.22 33.62
N LEU A 232 23.74 12.59 32.44
CA LEU A 232 24.62 12.89 31.31
C LEU A 232 24.35 14.30 30.75
N THR A 233 23.08 14.66 30.57
CA THR A 233 22.67 16.00 30.09
C THR A 233 23.15 17.08 31.06
N LYS A 234 23.08 16.83 32.38
CA LYS A 234 23.55 17.77 33.41
C LYS A 234 25.07 17.88 33.45
N ARG A 235 25.80 16.79 33.17
CA ARG A 235 27.28 16.81 33.04
C ARG A 235 27.73 17.57 31.80
N LEU A 236 27.07 17.36 30.66
CA LEU A 236 27.38 18.04 29.41
C LEU A 236 26.97 19.52 29.45
N GLY A 237 25.85 19.86 30.10
CA GLY A 237 25.43 21.26 30.31
C GLY A 237 26.32 22.05 31.28
N ASN A 238 27.00 21.37 32.20
CA ASN A 238 27.94 22.00 33.14
C ASN A 238 29.40 22.01 32.65
N GLY A 239 29.72 21.26 31.59
CA GLY A 239 31.07 21.20 30.97
C GLY A 239 31.23 22.06 29.72
N GLY A 240 30.19 22.79 29.33
CA GLY A 240 30.19 23.72 28.19
C GLY A 240 30.33 25.17 28.61
N HIS A 241 31.45 25.52 29.24
CA HIS A 241 31.98 26.89 29.35
C HIS A 241 33.51 26.85 29.36
#